data_AF-A0A9W6T082-F1
#
_entry.id   AF-A0A9W6T082-F1
#
_cell.length_a   1.000
_cell.length_b   1.000
_cell.length_c   1.000
_cell.angle_alpha   90.00
_cell.angle_beta   90.00
_cell.angle_gamma   90.00
#
_symmetry.space_group_name_H-M   'P 1'
#
loop_
_entity.id
_entity.type
_entity.pdbx_description
1 polymer ?
#
loop_
_entity_poly.entity_id
_entity_poly.type
_entity_poly.pdbx_seq_one_letter_code
_entity_poly.pdbx_strand_id
1 'polypeptide(L)'
;MDIKDDQSEFVYHEGAAFSSTSQRRGSLLSGPNISQNFIPPTNPRNINYYSSTDNNDDAATVTSTADYSMSIVEQYIQSRRASLASRKDIVSLNPTEYSHLDSQLGAIETSFATEFFTLLKYSVPLVITFLLQFSLTVASVFSVGRLGKSELAAVSLASMTANISAYGIIQGISTCLDTLCPQAYGRGDYRSVGLQFFRCTILLLIIYIPIYIFWVFFSEQLLTSIIQDQPVVCELASKYLGVLVYGIPGFILFENLKHYLQAQGIFHASTYVLVFCAPLNILLNFQLVWNETFGLGFIGAPTAVVITNWCMGILLLLYTIFVRGYECWCGFTSDVLIIKNYNRMIKLAFPGLLMVEAEWLAFEIITFGASRFGTLVLAAQSVISTTCVLMYQIPFAISIAASTRVAWFIGSASKDASILTTKVSLIMSLLIGVINGVLLATYRETIASLFSNDPEVIKLAGQVLILGAIYQVNDSVGCITGGILRGQGRQYIGGWLNLLSYYCLALPVAFLCAFHFNMNLFGLWIGMVIALFFISTIQTVVILTSDWDEIIKQSIQDAINEQSTGNGNILSHQPSIDHNFLSPSISCVSIE
;
A
#
# COMPACT_ATOMS: atom_id res chain seq x y z
N MET A 1 -48.35 -38.48 19.30
CA MET A 1 -49.51 -38.87 18.49
C MET A 1 -49.53 -37.96 17.28
N ASP A 2 -49.17 -38.32 16.06
CA ASP A 2 -48.48 -39.44 15.38
C ASP A 2 -48.08 -38.85 14.02
N ILE A 3 -46.79 -38.75 13.65
CA ILE A 3 -45.99 -39.65 12.78
C ILE A 3 -46.67 -40.10 11.48
N LYS A 4 -46.10 -39.66 10.34
CA LYS A 4 -45.63 -40.42 9.16
C LYS A 4 -45.08 -39.42 8.11
N ASP A 5 -43.78 -39.32 7.88
CA ASP A 5 -42.89 -40.19 7.07
C ASP A 5 -43.24 -40.27 5.58
N ASP A 6 -42.36 -39.72 4.75
CA ASP A 6 -42.04 -40.30 3.44
C ASP A 6 -40.57 -40.04 3.10
N GLN A 7 -39.80 -41.13 3.05
CA GLN A 7 -38.45 -41.20 2.49
C GLN A 7 -38.51 -41.95 1.17
N SER A 8 -37.70 -41.54 0.20
CA SER A 8 -37.19 -42.45 -0.83
C SER A 8 -35.71 -42.18 -1.08
N GLU A 9 -35.00 -43.29 -1.27
CA GLU A 9 -33.58 -43.53 -1.03
C GLU A 9 -32.91 -44.05 -2.32
N PHE A 10 -31.56 -44.03 -2.34
CA PHE A 10 -30.61 -44.80 -3.19
C PHE A 10 -30.03 -44.11 -4.46
N VAL A 11 -28.72 -44.19 -4.80
CA VAL A 11 -27.67 -45.21 -4.58
C VAL A 11 -26.26 -44.57 -4.50
N TYR A 12 -25.38 -45.09 -3.64
CA TYR A 12 -23.91 -44.92 -3.64
C TYR A 12 -23.22 -46.04 -4.45
N HIS A 13 -22.10 -45.73 -5.12
CA HIS A 13 -21.03 -46.71 -5.37
C HIS A 13 -19.65 -46.02 -5.37
N GLU A 14 -18.83 -46.36 -4.38
CA GLU A 14 -17.37 -46.22 -4.38
C GLU A 14 -16.73 -47.38 -5.17
N GLY A 15 -15.51 -47.17 -5.69
CA GLY A 15 -14.60 -48.29 -5.94
C GLY A 15 -13.50 -48.13 -6.99
N ALA A 16 -12.37 -47.56 -6.57
CA ALA A 16 -11.00 -48.08 -6.78
C ALA A 16 -10.19 -47.86 -8.08
N ALA A 17 -8.98 -47.33 -7.83
CA ALA A 17 -7.65 -47.84 -8.24
C ALA A 17 -6.94 -47.30 -9.50
N PHE A 18 -5.87 -46.53 -9.18
CA PHE A 18 -4.56 -46.40 -9.83
C PHE A 18 -4.13 -47.52 -10.80
N SER A 19 -3.52 -47.15 -11.93
CA SER A 19 -2.10 -47.48 -12.21
C SER A 19 -1.57 -46.83 -13.50
N SER A 20 -0.29 -46.52 -13.42
CA SER A 20 0.63 -45.94 -14.40
C SER A 20 0.82 -46.75 -15.69
N THR A 21 1.05 -46.09 -16.82
CA THR A 21 2.08 -46.54 -17.78
C THR A 21 2.56 -45.41 -18.69
N SER A 22 3.89 -45.28 -18.73
CA SER A 22 4.68 -44.50 -19.67
C SER A 22 4.65 -45.08 -21.09
N GLN A 23 4.69 -44.25 -22.13
CA GLN A 23 5.43 -44.58 -23.35
C GLN A 23 5.84 -43.35 -24.17
N ARG A 24 7.15 -43.26 -24.45
CA ARG A 24 7.83 -42.37 -25.41
C ARG A 24 7.80 -42.98 -26.83
N ARG A 25 7.70 -42.11 -27.85
CA ARG A 25 8.47 -42.02 -29.14
C ARG A 25 7.61 -41.21 -30.13
N GLY A 26 8.06 -40.07 -30.68
CA GLY A 26 8.96 -39.93 -31.85
C GLY A 26 8.18 -40.18 -33.15
N SER A 27 8.15 -39.38 -34.22
CA SER A 27 9.08 -38.38 -34.75
C SER A 27 8.54 -37.82 -36.09
N LEU A 28 9.09 -36.66 -36.54
CA LEU A 28 9.29 -36.20 -37.93
C LEU A 28 8.14 -35.59 -38.76
N LEU A 29 8.35 -34.33 -39.19
CA LEU A 29 8.40 -33.80 -40.58
C LEU A 29 8.51 -32.25 -40.48
N SER A 30 9.71 -31.66 -40.60
CA SER A 30 10.38 -31.16 -41.82
C SER A 30 10.05 -29.69 -42.17
N GLY A 31 11.09 -28.84 -42.16
CA GLY A 31 11.07 -27.39 -42.48
C GLY A 31 10.87 -27.06 -43.98
N PRO A 32 11.29 -25.85 -44.43
CA PRO A 32 12.73 -25.62 -44.63
C PRO A 32 13.28 -24.20 -44.33
N ASN A 33 14.61 -24.18 -44.35
CA ASN A 33 15.63 -23.16 -44.12
C ASN A 33 15.53 -21.82 -44.89
N ILE A 34 16.04 -20.75 -44.25
CA ILE A 34 16.95 -19.78 -44.88
C ILE A 34 18.11 -19.50 -43.90
N SER A 35 19.34 -19.70 -44.38
CA SER A 35 20.62 -19.40 -43.73
C SER A 35 21.29 -18.21 -44.42
N GLN A 36 21.97 -17.31 -43.69
CA GLN A 36 23.39 -16.95 -43.92
C GLN A 36 23.90 -15.74 -43.10
N ASN A 37 25.14 -15.90 -42.61
CA ASN A 37 26.20 -14.92 -42.31
C ASN A 37 26.15 -14.10 -41.00
N PHE A 38 27.11 -14.33 -40.09
CA PHE A 38 28.29 -13.47 -39.84
C PHE A 38 29.18 -14.04 -38.70
N ILE A 39 30.49 -14.16 -38.94
CA ILE A 39 31.60 -14.45 -38.00
C ILE A 39 32.57 -13.23 -38.05
N PRO A 40 33.32 -12.89 -36.97
CA PRO A 40 33.78 -11.54 -36.62
C PRO A 40 35.18 -11.19 -37.16
N PRO A 41 35.65 -9.93 -37.02
CA PRO A 41 36.98 -9.55 -37.50
C PRO A 41 38.10 -9.98 -36.53
N THR A 42 39.14 -10.53 -37.15
CA THR A 42 40.45 -10.93 -36.62
C THR A 42 41.34 -9.74 -36.26
N ASN A 43 42.02 -9.83 -35.12
CA ASN A 43 43.17 -9.01 -34.71
C ASN A 43 44.47 -9.49 -35.40
N PRO A 44 45.42 -8.63 -35.82
CA PRO A 44 46.70 -9.09 -36.35
C PRO A 44 47.89 -8.83 -35.40
N ARG A 45 48.86 -9.78 -35.46
CA ARG A 45 50.33 -9.68 -35.25
C ARG A 45 50.99 -10.25 -33.97
N ASN A 46 51.67 -11.37 -34.22
CA ASN A 46 53.09 -11.71 -33.97
C ASN A 46 53.67 -11.84 -32.54
N ILE A 47 53.72 -13.09 -32.08
CA ILE A 47 54.91 -13.96 -31.84
C ILE A 47 56.25 -13.27 -31.52
N ASN A 48 56.82 -13.56 -30.33
CA ASN A 48 58.09 -14.30 -30.15
C ASN A 48 58.47 -14.42 -28.66
N TYR A 49 58.65 -15.65 -28.15
CA TYR A 49 59.82 -16.10 -27.38
C TYR A 49 59.76 -17.63 -27.20
N TYR A 50 60.78 -18.33 -27.73
CA TYR A 50 61.29 -19.64 -27.28
C TYR A 50 61.76 -19.51 -25.81
N SER A 51 61.89 -20.49 -24.92
CA SER A 51 61.96 -21.96 -24.93
C SER A 51 62.19 -22.38 -23.46
N SER A 52 61.63 -23.50 -22.98
CA SER A 52 62.34 -24.51 -22.13
C SER A 52 61.37 -25.50 -21.45
N THR A 53 61.44 -26.75 -21.92
CA THR A 53 61.50 -28.04 -21.17
C THR A 53 60.47 -28.42 -20.09
N ASP A 54 59.83 -29.56 -20.40
CA ASP A 54 59.68 -30.79 -19.60
C ASP A 54 58.43 -31.09 -18.75
N ASN A 55 57.71 -32.10 -19.26
CA ASN A 55 57.15 -33.30 -18.63
C ASN A 55 55.77 -33.28 -17.92
N ASN A 56 54.87 -34.08 -18.53
CA ASN A 56 54.01 -35.12 -17.95
C ASN A 56 52.91 -34.75 -16.93
N ASP A 57 51.65 -34.80 -17.35
CA ASP A 57 50.76 -35.99 -17.23
C ASP A 57 49.27 -35.60 -17.29
N ASP A 58 48.54 -36.40 -18.07
CA ASP A 58 47.12 -36.75 -18.05
C ASP A 58 46.13 -36.04 -17.10
N ALA A 59 45.03 -35.54 -17.66
CA ALA A 59 43.69 -36.14 -17.54
C ALA A 59 42.57 -35.11 -17.79
N ALA A 60 41.60 -35.53 -18.59
CA ALA A 60 40.42 -34.79 -18.99
C ALA A 60 39.47 -34.46 -17.83
N THR A 61 38.83 -33.29 -17.85
CA THR A 61 37.39 -33.20 -17.57
C THR A 61 36.77 -32.02 -18.33
N VAL A 62 35.84 -32.35 -19.21
CA VAL A 62 34.89 -31.43 -19.82
C VAL A 62 33.86 -31.06 -18.75
N THR A 63 33.76 -29.78 -18.38
CA THR A 63 32.64 -29.28 -17.59
C THR A 63 32.15 -27.96 -18.19
N SER A 64 31.00 -28.07 -18.87
CA SER A 64 29.84 -27.18 -18.73
C SER A 64 30.06 -25.67 -18.94
N THR A 65 29.68 -25.19 -20.12
CA THR A 65 29.44 -23.78 -20.46
C THR A 65 28.28 -23.11 -19.68
N ALA A 66 27.68 -23.79 -18.68
CA ALA A 66 26.68 -23.20 -17.79
C ALA A 66 27.29 -22.63 -16.48
N ASP A 67 28.48 -23.09 -16.08
CA ASP A 67 29.15 -22.61 -14.86
C ASP A 67 29.84 -21.25 -15.05
N TYR A 68 30.18 -20.89 -16.30
CA TYR A 68 30.84 -19.63 -16.63
C TYR A 68 29.91 -18.41 -16.61
N SER A 69 28.61 -18.61 -16.86
CA SER A 69 27.60 -17.54 -16.76
C SER A 69 27.16 -17.28 -15.31
N MET A 70 27.16 -18.32 -14.47
CA MET A 70 26.84 -18.16 -13.05
C MET A 70 28.02 -17.56 -12.27
N SER A 71 29.27 -17.86 -12.68
CA SER A 71 30.47 -17.26 -12.09
C SER A 71 30.62 -15.76 -12.37
N ILE A 72 30.12 -15.24 -13.50
CA ILE A 72 30.16 -13.79 -13.81
C ILE A 72 29.13 -13.02 -12.98
N VAL A 73 27.93 -13.57 -12.77
CA VAL A 73 26.92 -12.96 -11.89
C VAL A 73 27.37 -13.00 -10.43
N GLU A 74 27.98 -14.11 -9.99
CA GLU A 74 28.58 -14.19 -8.66
C GLU A 74 29.82 -13.31 -8.50
N GLN A 75 30.67 -13.16 -9.52
CA GLN A 75 31.77 -12.20 -9.52
C GLN A 75 31.28 -10.75 -9.56
N TYR A 76 30.16 -10.45 -10.22
CA TYR A 76 29.55 -9.11 -10.24
C TYR A 76 28.90 -8.77 -8.89
N ILE A 77 28.27 -9.76 -8.24
CA ILE A 77 27.70 -9.63 -6.89
C ILE A 77 28.82 -9.61 -5.83
N GLN A 78 29.88 -10.42 -5.97
CA GLN A 78 31.05 -10.42 -5.09
C GLN A 78 31.91 -9.16 -5.25
N SER A 79 32.07 -8.61 -6.45
CA SER A 79 32.76 -7.33 -6.64
C SER A 79 32.00 -6.16 -6.00
N ARG A 80 30.66 -6.18 -6.02
CA ARG A 80 29.84 -5.24 -5.22
C ARG A 80 29.85 -5.52 -3.71
N ARG A 81 29.92 -6.78 -3.27
CA ARG A 81 29.99 -7.14 -1.83
C ARG A 81 31.37 -6.86 -1.24
N ALA A 82 32.44 -7.10 -1.99
CA ALA A 82 33.82 -6.82 -1.60
C ALA A 82 34.10 -5.31 -1.53
N SER A 83 33.44 -4.49 -2.36
CA SER A 83 33.58 -3.03 -2.28
C SER A 83 32.87 -2.38 -1.08
N LEU A 84 31.91 -3.09 -0.46
CA LEU A 84 31.15 -2.60 0.71
C LEU A 84 31.78 -3.04 2.04
N ALA A 85 32.38 -4.23 2.10
CA ALA A 85 32.97 -4.77 3.32
C ALA A 85 34.38 -4.24 3.65
N SER A 86 35.12 -3.69 2.67
CA SER A 86 36.51 -3.25 2.87
C SER A 86 36.71 -1.77 3.20
N ARG A 87 35.65 -0.94 3.20
CA ARG A 87 35.78 0.49 3.57
C ARG A 87 35.46 0.70 5.04
N LYS A 88 36.49 0.56 5.88
CA LYS A 88 36.52 1.09 7.26
C LYS A 88 36.56 2.62 7.32
N ASP A 89 36.69 3.27 6.17
CA ASP A 89 36.56 4.72 6.01
C ASP A 89 35.25 5.04 5.28
N ILE A 90 34.13 5.07 6.01
CA ILE A 90 32.99 5.89 5.61
C ILE A 90 33.05 7.15 6.47
N VAL A 91 34.01 8.00 6.12
CA VAL A 91 33.82 9.45 6.16
C VAL A 91 32.50 9.74 5.47
N SER A 92 31.67 10.62 6.04
CA SER A 92 30.46 11.15 5.42
C SER A 92 30.72 11.54 3.96
N LEU A 93 30.40 10.65 3.04
CA LEU A 93 30.50 10.90 1.60
C LEU A 93 29.36 11.86 1.26
N ASN A 94 29.69 13.12 1.00
CA ASN A 94 28.80 14.10 0.41
C ASN A 94 28.17 13.51 -0.87
N PRO A 95 26.85 13.24 -0.90
CA PRO A 95 26.19 12.74 -2.12
C PRO A 95 26.17 13.79 -3.24
N THR A 96 26.45 15.05 -2.91
CA THR A 96 26.53 16.17 -3.84
C THR A 96 27.65 16.04 -4.87
N GLU A 97 28.77 15.40 -4.54
CA GLU A 97 29.87 15.22 -5.51
C GLU A 97 29.59 14.12 -6.54
N TYR A 98 28.78 13.10 -6.23
CA TYR A 98 28.47 12.05 -7.20
C TYR A 98 27.41 12.43 -8.24
N SER A 99 26.65 13.51 -8.04
CA SER A 99 25.77 14.04 -9.10
C SER A 99 26.52 14.86 -10.16
N HIS A 100 27.76 15.27 -9.86
CA HIS A 100 28.59 16.09 -10.75
C HIS A 100 29.89 15.42 -11.19
N LEU A 101 30.20 14.19 -10.74
CA LEU A 101 31.25 13.37 -11.34
C LEU A 101 30.71 12.67 -12.61
N ASP A 102 30.94 13.32 -13.74
CA ASP A 102 31.19 12.70 -15.05
C ASP A 102 30.31 11.51 -15.46
N SER A 103 29.25 11.80 -16.23
CA SER A 103 28.93 11.16 -17.52
C SER A 103 29.01 9.62 -17.74
N GLN A 104 29.12 8.77 -16.71
CA GLN A 104 29.36 7.33 -16.89
C GLN A 104 28.23 6.40 -16.44
N LEU A 105 27.23 6.86 -15.69
CA LEU A 105 25.98 6.13 -15.49
C LEU A 105 24.88 6.85 -16.27
N GLY A 106 24.52 6.29 -17.44
CA GLY A 106 23.41 6.79 -18.24
C GLY A 106 22.11 6.83 -17.42
N ALA A 107 21.19 7.73 -17.79
CA ALA A 107 19.86 7.78 -17.20
C ALA A 107 19.22 6.39 -17.27
N ILE A 108 18.47 6.01 -16.22
CA ILE A 108 17.81 4.71 -16.20
C ILE A 108 16.72 4.75 -17.28
N GLU A 109 16.87 3.91 -18.30
CA GLU A 109 15.87 3.75 -19.34
C GLU A 109 14.85 2.69 -18.93
N THR A 110 13.61 2.88 -19.38
CA THR A 110 12.55 1.89 -19.23
C THR A 110 11.67 1.83 -20.47
N SER A 111 10.85 0.80 -20.57
CA SER A 111 9.92 0.58 -21.68
C SER A 111 8.49 0.55 -21.18
N PHE A 112 7.53 0.82 -22.09
CA PHE A 112 6.11 0.75 -21.78
C PHE A 112 5.70 -0.60 -21.18
N ALA A 113 6.15 -1.70 -21.79
CA ALA A 113 5.84 -3.05 -21.33
C ALA A 113 6.45 -3.33 -19.94
N THR A 114 7.70 -2.93 -19.73
CA THR A 114 8.39 -3.09 -18.44
C THR A 114 7.64 -2.38 -17.33
N GLU A 115 7.25 -1.11 -17.52
CA GLU A 115 6.50 -0.37 -16.50
C GLU A 115 5.11 -0.97 -16.28
N PHE A 116 4.39 -1.30 -17.33
CA PHE A 116 3.03 -1.87 -17.22
C PHE A 116 3.04 -3.16 -16.38
N PHE A 117 3.94 -4.10 -16.69
CA PHE A 117 4.05 -5.34 -15.92
C PHE A 117 4.61 -5.12 -14.51
N THR A 118 5.50 -4.14 -14.32
CA THR A 118 6.03 -3.81 -12.98
C THR A 118 4.94 -3.25 -12.08
N LEU A 119 4.14 -2.31 -12.59
CA LEU A 119 2.99 -1.76 -11.86
C LEU A 119 2.00 -2.86 -11.49
N LEU A 120 1.61 -3.72 -12.44
CA LEU A 120 0.74 -4.86 -12.15
C LEU A 120 1.32 -5.79 -11.07
N LYS A 121 2.61 -6.14 -11.18
CA LYS A 121 3.30 -7.01 -10.23
C LYS A 121 3.30 -6.41 -8.81
N TYR A 122 3.44 -5.10 -8.68
CA TYR A 122 3.45 -4.41 -7.39
C TYR A 122 2.05 -4.20 -6.83
N SER A 123 1.05 -4.00 -7.68
CA SER A 123 -0.32 -3.71 -7.24
C SER A 123 -1.08 -4.95 -6.80
N VAL A 124 -0.94 -6.11 -7.46
CA VAL A 124 -1.69 -7.33 -7.09
C VAL A 124 -1.56 -7.71 -5.60
N PRO A 125 -0.35 -7.76 -5.01
CA PRO A 125 -0.20 -8.04 -3.59
C PRO A 125 -0.83 -6.97 -2.70
N LEU A 126 -0.74 -5.69 -3.10
CA LEU A 126 -1.36 -4.60 -2.35
C LEU A 126 -2.88 -4.63 -2.39
N VAL A 127 -3.49 -5.02 -3.51
CA VAL A 127 -4.94 -5.24 -3.56
C VAL A 127 -5.34 -6.30 -2.53
N ILE A 128 -4.61 -7.42 -2.47
CA ILE A 128 -4.85 -8.47 -1.48
C ILE A 128 -4.64 -7.93 -0.06
N THR A 129 -3.57 -7.16 0.18
CA THR A 129 -3.30 -6.49 1.46
C THR A 129 -4.49 -5.65 1.90
N PHE A 130 -5.02 -4.77 1.04
CA PHE A 130 -6.14 -3.90 1.41
C PHE A 130 -7.45 -4.65 1.63
N LEU A 131 -7.74 -5.67 0.81
CA LEU A 131 -8.91 -6.52 1.01
C LEU A 131 -8.85 -7.29 2.34
N LEU A 132 -7.68 -7.85 2.68
CA LEU A 132 -7.47 -8.52 3.96
C LEU A 132 -7.54 -7.52 5.12
N GLN A 133 -7.02 -6.31 4.97
CA GLN A 133 -7.09 -5.27 6.00
C GLN A 133 -8.54 -4.83 6.23
N PHE A 134 -9.33 -4.68 5.17
CA PHE A 134 -10.77 -4.39 5.27
C PHE A 134 -11.56 -5.52 5.92
N SER A 135 -11.15 -6.77 5.71
CA SER A 135 -11.80 -7.94 6.31
C SER A 135 -11.81 -7.93 7.84
N LEU A 136 -10.84 -7.24 8.48
CA LEU A 136 -10.77 -7.10 9.93
C LEU A 136 -12.00 -6.37 10.49
N THR A 137 -12.39 -5.27 9.85
CA THR A 137 -13.58 -4.50 10.23
C THR A 137 -14.85 -5.33 10.00
N VAL A 138 -14.92 -6.04 8.87
CA VAL A 138 -16.06 -6.92 8.54
C VAL A 138 -16.24 -8.02 9.58
N ALA A 139 -15.14 -8.64 10.04
CA ALA A 139 -15.18 -9.69 11.05
C ALA A 139 -15.76 -9.17 12.39
N SER A 140 -15.39 -7.96 12.80
CA SER A 140 -15.94 -7.35 14.02
C SER A 140 -17.42 -6.99 13.89
N VAL A 141 -17.83 -6.39 12.76
CA VAL A 141 -19.25 -6.09 12.49
C VAL A 141 -20.09 -7.36 12.50
N PHE A 142 -19.62 -8.42 11.83
CA PHE A 142 -20.32 -9.71 11.79
C PHE A 142 -20.46 -10.34 13.18
N SER A 143 -19.38 -10.28 13.97
CA SER A 143 -19.34 -10.94 15.29
C SER A 143 -20.28 -10.27 16.28
N VAL A 144 -20.30 -8.93 16.28
CA VAL A 144 -21.16 -8.14 17.15
C VAL A 144 -22.60 -8.07 16.65
N GLY A 145 -22.83 -8.21 15.34
CA GLY A 145 -24.17 -8.25 14.76
C GLY A 145 -25.09 -9.35 15.33
N ARG A 146 -24.51 -10.42 15.88
CA ARG A 146 -25.26 -11.49 16.56
C ARG A 146 -25.62 -11.19 18.01
N LEU A 147 -24.98 -10.20 18.63
CA LEU A 147 -25.26 -9.81 20.02
C LEU A 147 -26.54 -8.98 20.12
N GLY A 148 -26.78 -8.10 19.16
CA GLY A 148 -27.99 -7.29 19.11
C GLY A 148 -27.90 -6.12 18.14
N LYS A 149 -29.04 -5.45 17.94
CA LYS A 149 -29.17 -4.33 17.01
C LYS A 149 -28.44 -3.08 17.50
N SER A 150 -28.48 -2.81 18.80
CA SER A 150 -27.83 -1.65 19.43
C SER A 150 -26.32 -1.76 19.36
N GLU A 151 -25.80 -2.97 19.58
CA GLU A 151 -24.40 -3.32 19.51
C GLU A 151 -23.86 -3.19 18.08
N LEU A 152 -24.61 -3.69 17.09
CA LEU A 152 -24.25 -3.54 15.68
C LEU A 152 -24.19 -2.06 15.25
N ALA A 153 -25.18 -1.26 15.66
CA ALA A 153 -25.20 0.18 15.42
C ALA A 153 -23.99 0.87 16.08
N ALA A 154 -23.65 0.46 17.31
CA ALA A 154 -22.55 1.03 18.07
C ALA A 154 -21.19 0.73 17.43
N VAL A 155 -20.93 -0.49 16.96
CA VAL A 155 -19.68 -0.84 16.25
C VAL A 155 -19.57 -0.07 14.94
N SER A 156 -20.68 0.09 14.21
CA SER A 156 -20.70 0.84 12.94
C SER A 156 -20.37 2.31 13.19
N LEU A 157 -21.00 2.93 14.19
CA LEU A 157 -20.74 4.31 14.60
C LEU A 157 -19.30 4.50 15.10
N ALA A 158 -18.79 3.57 15.90
CA ALA A 158 -17.41 3.60 16.39
C ALA A 158 -16.41 3.42 15.24
N SER A 159 -16.68 2.53 14.28
CA SER A 159 -15.80 2.29 13.13
C SER A 159 -15.75 3.49 12.20
N MET A 160 -16.89 4.12 11.92
CA MET A 160 -16.95 5.39 11.17
C MET A 160 -16.17 6.50 11.89
N THR A 161 -16.39 6.65 13.20
CA THR A 161 -15.63 7.61 14.02
C THR A 161 -14.13 7.32 13.97
N ALA A 162 -13.74 6.05 14.04
CA ALA A 162 -12.35 5.62 13.99
C ALA A 162 -11.69 5.89 12.63
N ASN A 163 -12.44 5.68 11.54
CA ASN A 163 -11.99 5.94 10.19
C ASN A 163 -11.64 7.43 9.99
N ILE A 164 -12.52 8.35 10.38
CA ILE A 164 -12.30 9.81 10.22
C ILE A 164 -11.28 10.36 11.23
N SER A 165 -11.38 9.97 12.51
CA SER A 165 -10.59 10.64 13.55
C SER A 165 -9.23 10.00 13.83
N ALA A 166 -8.93 8.84 13.24
CA ALA A 166 -7.64 8.18 13.41
C ALA A 166 -7.09 7.55 12.13
N TYR A 167 -7.79 6.60 11.51
CA TYR A 167 -7.19 5.82 10.42
C TYR A 167 -6.89 6.65 9.18
N GLY A 168 -7.81 7.52 8.75
CA GLY A 168 -7.58 8.42 7.63
C GLY A 168 -6.47 9.45 7.93
N ILE A 169 -6.37 9.92 9.18
CA ILE A 169 -5.28 10.80 9.61
C ILE A 169 -3.93 10.11 9.51
N ILE A 170 -3.85 8.87 10.03
CA ILE A 170 -2.64 8.06 10.00
C ILE A 170 -2.23 7.79 8.56
N GLN A 171 -3.14 7.25 7.75
CA GLN A 171 -2.86 6.94 6.34
C GLN A 171 -2.46 8.19 5.55
N GLY A 172 -3.22 9.29 5.72
CA GLY A 172 -2.98 10.56 5.05
C GLY A 172 -1.61 11.15 5.35
N ILE A 173 -1.17 11.13 6.61
CA ILE A 173 0.17 11.58 7.00
C ILE A 173 1.24 10.60 6.52
N SER A 174 1.01 9.29 6.62
CA SER A 174 1.94 8.26 6.12
C SER A 174 2.23 8.41 4.63
N THR A 175 1.31 8.97 3.84
CA THR A 175 1.55 9.22 2.40
C THR A 175 2.75 10.13 2.09
N CYS A 176 3.28 10.90 3.06
CA CYS A 176 4.54 11.63 2.83
C CYS A 176 5.72 10.67 2.57
N LEU A 177 5.65 9.43 3.08
CA LEU A 177 6.63 8.38 2.83
C LEU A 177 6.57 7.86 1.39
N ASP A 178 5.45 8.04 0.66
CA ASP A 178 5.35 7.75 -0.79
C ASP A 178 6.26 8.66 -1.63
N THR A 179 6.69 9.79 -1.06
CA THR A 179 7.66 10.70 -1.70
C THR A 179 9.06 10.50 -1.12
N LEU A 180 9.18 10.67 0.20
CA LEU A 180 10.47 10.83 0.86
C LEU A 180 11.32 9.56 0.76
N CYS A 181 10.73 8.40 1.05
CA CYS A 181 11.41 7.12 1.04
C CYS A 181 11.83 6.69 -0.38
N PRO A 182 10.93 6.60 -1.38
CA PRO A 182 11.34 6.19 -2.71
C PRO A 182 12.24 7.22 -3.40
N GLN A 183 12.05 8.53 -3.23
CA GLN A 183 13.02 9.48 -3.80
C GLN A 183 14.42 9.32 -3.18
N ALA A 184 14.52 9.03 -1.87
CA ALA A 184 15.79 8.72 -1.22
C ALA A 184 16.40 7.41 -1.71
N TYR A 185 15.58 6.36 -1.86
CA TYR A 185 15.98 5.07 -2.40
C TYR A 185 16.50 5.19 -3.85
N GLY A 186 15.80 5.96 -4.68
CA GLY A 186 16.19 6.23 -6.08
C GLY A 186 17.52 6.99 -6.21
N ARG A 187 17.87 7.82 -5.22
CA ARG A 187 19.19 8.48 -5.12
C ARG A 187 20.30 7.56 -4.60
N GLY A 188 19.97 6.36 -4.13
CA GLY A 188 20.90 5.48 -3.41
C GLY A 188 21.18 5.89 -1.95
N ASP A 189 20.41 6.81 -1.39
CA ASP A 189 20.52 7.22 0.02
C ASP A 189 19.62 6.33 0.91
N TYR A 190 20.05 5.08 1.09
CA TYR A 190 19.31 4.07 1.85
C TYR A 190 19.16 4.43 3.34
N ARG A 191 20.12 5.17 3.92
CA ARG A 191 20.04 5.61 5.31
C ARG A 191 18.88 6.59 5.52
N SER A 192 18.68 7.51 4.58
CA SER A 192 17.56 8.46 4.67
C SER A 192 16.19 7.78 4.61
N VAL A 193 16.05 6.65 3.94
CA VAL A 193 14.80 5.87 3.92
C VAL A 193 14.40 5.44 5.34
N GLY A 194 15.32 4.83 6.10
CA GLY A 194 15.08 4.47 7.50
C GLY A 194 14.83 5.67 8.40
N LEU A 195 15.56 6.77 8.19
CA LEU A 195 15.40 7.99 8.97
C LEU A 195 14.01 8.60 8.81
N GLN A 196 13.51 8.69 7.57
CA GLN A 196 12.18 9.24 7.29
C GLN A 196 11.08 8.33 7.84
N PHE A 197 11.25 7.01 7.79
CA PHE A 197 10.34 6.05 8.44
C PHE A 197 10.21 6.32 9.95
N PHE A 198 11.33 6.43 10.67
CA PHE A 198 11.28 6.67 12.11
C PHE A 198 10.68 8.04 12.45
N ARG A 199 11.05 9.08 11.70
CA ARG A 199 10.50 10.44 11.89
C ARG A 199 8.98 10.47 11.71
N CYS A 200 8.47 9.84 10.65
CA CYS A 200 7.03 9.76 10.42
C CYS A 200 6.32 8.95 11.53
N THR A 201 6.97 7.89 12.02
CA THR A 201 6.44 7.09 13.13
C THR A 201 6.35 7.90 14.42
N ILE A 202 7.40 8.68 14.76
CA ILE A 202 7.39 9.58 15.92
C ILE A 202 6.32 10.66 15.76
N LEU A 203 6.21 11.27 14.59
CA LEU A 203 5.18 12.27 14.28
C LEU A 203 3.76 11.72 14.53
N LEU A 204 3.48 10.52 14.03
CA LEU A 204 2.19 9.86 14.21
C LEU A 204 1.93 9.44 15.66
N LEU A 205 2.97 9.02 16.40
CA LEU A 205 2.84 8.75 17.84
C LEU A 205 2.55 10.01 18.67
N ILE A 206 3.04 11.18 18.24
CA ILE A 206 2.66 12.46 18.84
C ILE A 206 1.20 12.78 18.54
N ILE A 207 0.74 12.56 17.31
CA ILE A 207 -0.67 12.77 16.90
C ILE A 207 -1.62 11.74 17.53
N TYR A 208 -1.12 10.56 17.88
CA TYR A 208 -1.87 9.58 18.64
C TYR A 208 -2.29 10.10 20.03
N ILE A 209 -1.51 10.98 20.67
CA ILE A 209 -1.84 11.52 22.01
C ILE A 209 -3.19 12.26 22.03
N PRO A 210 -3.46 13.26 21.16
CA PRO A 210 -4.78 13.91 21.13
C PRO A 210 -5.90 12.96 20.70
N ILE A 211 -5.64 11.99 19.80
CA ILE A 211 -6.63 10.95 19.45
C ILE A 211 -6.99 10.12 20.69
N TYR A 212 -5.99 9.72 21.47
CA TYR A 212 -6.18 8.99 22.72
C TYR A 212 -7.03 9.76 23.72
N ILE A 213 -6.67 11.02 23.96
CA ILE A 213 -7.43 11.89 24.86
C ILE A 213 -8.87 12.04 24.38
N PHE A 214 -9.06 12.26 23.08
CA PHE A 214 -10.39 12.43 22.49
C PHE A 214 -11.24 11.17 22.64
N TRP A 215 -10.73 9.99 22.28
CA TRP A 215 -11.51 8.74 22.31
C TRP A 215 -11.86 8.28 23.73
N VAL A 216 -10.94 8.44 24.68
CA VAL A 216 -11.14 7.93 26.04
C VAL A 216 -12.00 8.88 26.88
N PHE A 217 -11.86 10.20 26.71
CA PHE A 217 -12.51 11.17 27.61
C PHE A 217 -13.66 11.97 26.99
N PHE A 218 -13.69 12.12 25.65
CA PHE A 218 -14.60 13.08 24.98
C PHE A 218 -15.52 12.45 23.91
N SER A 219 -15.29 11.19 23.54
CA SER A 219 -16.03 10.56 22.43
C SER A 219 -17.52 10.40 22.73
N GLU A 220 -17.88 9.97 23.95
CA GLU A 220 -19.28 9.80 24.35
C GLU A 220 -20.08 11.11 24.27
N GLN A 221 -19.51 12.21 24.76
CA GLN A 221 -20.17 13.52 24.78
C GLN A 221 -20.37 14.04 23.36
N LEU A 222 -19.37 13.87 22.48
CA LEU A 222 -19.51 14.28 21.08
C LEU A 222 -20.56 13.43 20.37
N LEU A 223 -20.50 12.11 20.49
CA LEU A 223 -21.43 11.20 19.82
C LEU A 223 -22.87 11.44 20.28
N THR A 224 -23.09 11.64 21.58
CA THR A 224 -24.41 11.96 22.13
C THR A 224 -24.91 13.33 21.69
N SER A 225 -24.02 14.30 21.47
CA SER A 225 -24.39 15.63 20.97
C SER A 225 -24.87 15.59 19.51
N ILE A 226 -24.27 14.72 18.69
CA ILE A 226 -24.62 14.54 17.27
C ILE A 226 -25.85 13.62 17.13
N ILE A 227 -25.92 12.55 17.91
CA ILE A 227 -26.96 11.51 17.85
C ILE A 227 -27.74 11.53 19.17
N GLN A 228 -28.63 12.51 19.29
CA GLN A 228 -29.37 12.78 20.53
C GLN A 228 -30.37 11.68 20.90
N ASP A 229 -30.87 10.93 19.90
CA ASP A 229 -31.96 9.97 20.08
C ASP A 229 -31.51 8.55 20.48
N GLN A 230 -30.20 8.28 20.58
CA GLN A 230 -29.66 6.93 20.85
C GLN A 230 -28.50 6.90 21.87
N PRO A 231 -28.75 7.26 23.15
CA PRO A 231 -27.70 7.36 24.16
C PRO A 231 -26.97 6.02 24.42
N VAL A 232 -27.68 4.89 24.39
CA VAL A 232 -27.09 3.56 24.58
C VAL A 232 -26.10 3.20 23.48
N VAL A 233 -26.42 3.55 22.22
CA VAL A 233 -25.53 3.30 21.07
C VAL A 233 -24.28 4.17 21.18
N CYS A 234 -24.42 5.43 21.60
CA CYS A 234 -23.30 6.34 21.84
C CYS A 234 -22.38 5.87 22.97
N GLU A 235 -22.93 5.38 24.09
CA GLU A 235 -22.16 4.80 25.20
C GLU A 235 -21.36 3.56 24.75
N LEU A 236 -22.01 2.63 24.04
CA LEU A 236 -21.35 1.44 23.50
C LEU A 236 -20.27 1.80 22.48
N ALA A 237 -20.53 2.77 21.59
CA ALA A 237 -19.56 3.22 20.60
C ALA A 237 -18.33 3.88 21.27
N SER A 238 -18.54 4.69 22.29
CA SER A 238 -17.47 5.28 23.12
C SER A 238 -16.61 4.19 23.78
N LYS A 239 -17.24 3.18 24.40
CA LYS A 239 -16.52 2.04 25.00
C LYS A 239 -15.70 1.27 23.95
N TYR A 240 -16.24 1.09 22.75
CA TYR A 240 -15.52 0.44 21.64
C TYR A 240 -14.27 1.25 21.26
N LEU A 241 -14.40 2.56 21.07
CA LEU A 241 -13.30 3.48 20.75
C LEU A 241 -12.24 3.48 21.86
N GLY A 242 -12.66 3.56 23.13
CA GLY A 242 -11.77 3.56 24.28
C GLY A 242 -10.88 2.32 24.38
N VAL A 243 -11.35 1.17 23.86
CA VAL A 243 -10.52 -0.05 23.77
C VAL A 243 -9.69 -0.07 22.49
N LEU A 244 -10.28 0.31 21.35
CA LEU A 244 -9.62 0.30 20.05
C LEU A 244 -8.34 1.16 20.02
N VAL A 245 -8.35 2.25 20.80
CA VAL A 245 -7.25 3.21 20.88
C VAL A 245 -5.89 2.57 21.20
N TYR A 246 -5.87 1.51 22.02
CA TYR A 246 -4.65 0.81 22.40
C TYR A 246 -4.01 0.02 21.24
N GLY A 247 -4.77 -0.19 20.15
CA GLY A 247 -4.29 -0.82 18.91
C GLY A 247 -3.71 0.16 17.90
N ILE A 248 -3.93 1.47 18.08
CA ILE A 248 -3.50 2.51 17.12
C ILE A 248 -1.96 2.55 16.97
N PRO A 249 -1.13 2.45 18.04
CA PRO A 249 0.32 2.41 17.86
C PRO A 249 0.81 1.23 17.01
N GLY A 250 0.20 0.05 17.17
CA GLY A 250 0.50 -1.12 16.34
C GLY A 250 0.15 -0.90 14.86
N PHE A 251 -0.99 -0.23 14.61
CA PHE A 251 -1.41 0.16 13.27
C PHE A 251 -0.47 1.20 12.64
N ILE A 252 -0.05 2.23 13.38
CA ILE A 252 0.94 3.23 12.92
C ILE A 252 2.24 2.55 12.49
N LEU A 253 2.75 1.62 13.31
CA LEU A 253 3.95 0.87 13.00
C LEU A 253 3.79 0.05 11.71
N PHE A 254 2.69 -0.69 11.59
CA PHE A 254 2.37 -1.47 10.39
C PHE A 254 2.29 -0.57 9.14
N GLU A 255 1.55 0.53 9.22
CA GLU A 255 1.31 1.42 8.09
C GLU A 255 2.60 2.06 7.58
N ASN A 256 3.45 2.56 8.49
CA ASN A 256 4.72 3.16 8.11
C ASN A 256 5.73 2.13 7.60
N LEU A 257 5.80 0.93 8.19
CA LEU A 257 6.67 -0.14 7.70
C LEU A 257 6.24 -0.62 6.31
N LYS A 258 4.93 -0.65 6.04
CA LYS A 258 4.39 -0.97 4.72
C LYS A 258 4.92 0.00 3.67
N HIS A 259 4.85 1.31 3.92
CA HIS A 259 5.42 2.34 3.04
C HIS A 259 6.95 2.22 2.90
N TYR A 260 7.65 1.98 4.01
CA TYR A 260 9.10 1.78 4.03
C TYR A 260 9.56 0.59 3.16
N LEU A 261 8.83 -0.53 3.18
CA LEU A 261 9.13 -1.71 2.37
C LEU A 261 8.72 -1.52 0.91
N GLN A 262 7.59 -0.86 0.65
CA GLN A 262 7.14 -0.51 -0.71
C GLN A 262 8.17 0.40 -1.41
N ALA A 263 8.73 1.38 -0.69
CA ALA A 263 9.80 2.24 -1.19
C ALA A 263 11.07 1.50 -1.62
N GLN A 264 11.25 0.24 -1.23
CA GLN A 264 12.35 -0.63 -1.63
C GLN A 264 11.94 -1.69 -2.66
N GLY A 265 10.69 -1.68 -3.12
CA GLY A 265 10.17 -2.64 -4.09
C GLY A 265 9.64 -3.93 -3.47
N ILE A 266 9.47 -3.95 -2.14
CA ILE A 266 9.05 -5.14 -1.39
C ILE A 266 7.54 -5.05 -1.10
N PHE A 267 6.72 -5.17 -2.14
CA PHE A 267 5.26 -5.00 -2.07
C PHE A 267 4.51 -6.18 -1.42
N HIS A 268 5.10 -7.38 -1.38
CA HIS A 268 4.46 -8.61 -0.89
C HIS A 268 4.50 -8.78 0.64
N ALA A 269 5.35 -8.03 1.34
CA ALA A 269 5.62 -8.27 2.76
C ALA A 269 4.38 -8.08 3.64
N SER A 270 3.63 -6.99 3.41
CA SER A 270 2.39 -6.72 4.13
C SER A 270 1.32 -7.78 3.84
N THR A 271 1.28 -8.31 2.61
CA THR A 271 0.37 -9.38 2.22
C THR A 271 0.62 -10.65 3.02
N TYR A 272 1.89 -11.08 3.16
CA TYR A 272 2.22 -12.27 3.96
C TYR A 272 1.79 -12.14 5.42
N VAL A 273 2.01 -10.96 6.00
CA VAL A 273 1.57 -10.68 7.38
C VAL A 273 0.04 -10.75 7.48
N LEU A 274 -0.69 -10.12 6.56
CA LEU A 274 -2.15 -10.08 6.58
C LEU A 274 -2.81 -11.43 6.29
N VAL A 275 -2.20 -12.28 5.46
CA VAL A 275 -2.68 -13.65 5.23
C VAL A 275 -2.69 -14.46 6.54
N PHE A 276 -1.80 -14.15 7.47
CA PHE A 276 -1.81 -14.73 8.82
C PHE A 276 -2.73 -13.97 9.78
N CYS A 277 -2.66 -12.64 9.81
CA CYS A 277 -3.38 -11.80 10.76
C CYS A 277 -4.90 -11.77 10.53
N ALA A 278 -5.40 -11.85 9.29
CA ALA A 278 -6.84 -11.82 9.03
C ALA A 278 -7.59 -13.07 9.53
N PRO A 279 -7.12 -14.32 9.26
CA PRO A 279 -7.69 -15.50 9.89
C PRO A 279 -7.57 -15.49 11.42
N LEU A 280 -6.44 -15.01 11.95
CA LEU A 280 -6.26 -14.83 13.39
C LEU A 280 -7.31 -13.88 13.96
N ASN A 281 -7.60 -12.78 13.28
CA ASN A 281 -8.62 -11.83 13.69
C ASN A 281 -10.03 -12.44 13.70
N ILE A 282 -10.38 -13.26 12.71
CA ILE A 282 -11.66 -13.99 12.69
C ILE A 282 -11.75 -14.92 13.88
N LEU A 283 -10.68 -15.68 14.16
CA LEU A 283 -10.62 -16.58 15.32
C LEU A 283 -10.74 -15.81 16.64
N LEU A 284 -10.03 -14.69 16.77
CA LEU A 284 -10.09 -13.84 17.96
C LEU A 284 -11.48 -13.24 18.16
N ASN A 285 -12.13 -12.76 17.09
CA ASN A 285 -13.50 -12.27 17.19
C ASN A 285 -14.46 -13.39 17.63
N PHE A 286 -14.37 -14.60 17.06
CA PHE A 286 -15.18 -15.74 17.48
C PHE A 286 -14.99 -16.04 18.97
N GLN A 287 -13.74 -16.14 19.41
CA GLN A 287 -13.39 -16.56 20.78
C GLN A 287 -13.66 -15.45 21.80
N LEU A 288 -13.30 -14.20 21.52
CA LEU A 288 -13.46 -13.10 22.47
C LEU A 288 -14.90 -12.57 22.51
N VAL A 289 -15.70 -12.74 21.46
CA VAL A 289 -17.08 -12.22 21.46
C VAL A 289 -18.08 -13.28 21.94
N TRP A 290 -17.94 -14.54 21.51
CA TRP A 290 -18.99 -15.56 21.72
C TRP A 290 -18.66 -16.65 22.75
N ASN A 291 -17.42 -16.77 23.21
CA ASN A 291 -17.08 -17.84 24.14
C ASN A 291 -17.66 -17.57 25.54
N GLU A 292 -18.38 -18.54 26.12
CA GLU A 292 -19.03 -18.41 27.43
C GLU A 292 -18.05 -18.37 28.60
N THR A 293 -16.83 -18.91 28.44
CA THR A 293 -15.86 -19.05 29.56
C THR A 293 -14.92 -17.86 29.73
N PHE A 294 -14.50 -17.22 28.63
CA PHE A 294 -13.56 -16.08 28.65
C PHE A 294 -13.92 -14.98 27.65
N GLY A 295 -15.09 -15.07 27.00
CA GLY A 295 -15.57 -14.04 26.09
C GLY A 295 -15.83 -12.73 26.83
N LEU A 296 -15.40 -11.64 26.23
CA LEU A 296 -15.59 -10.27 26.69
C LEU A 296 -16.87 -9.64 26.10
N GLY A 297 -17.70 -10.44 25.43
CA GLY A 297 -18.92 -9.99 24.76
C GLY A 297 -18.64 -8.90 23.74
N PHE A 298 -19.36 -7.78 23.84
CA PHE A 298 -19.21 -6.62 22.94
C PHE A 298 -17.76 -6.09 22.88
N ILE A 299 -17.05 -6.04 24.01
CA ILE A 299 -15.67 -5.55 24.10
C ILE A 299 -14.67 -6.52 23.47
N GLY A 300 -15.05 -7.77 23.26
CA GLY A 300 -14.20 -8.76 22.58
C GLY A 300 -13.83 -8.36 21.16
N ALA A 301 -14.73 -7.68 20.44
CA ALA A 301 -14.49 -7.25 19.06
C ALA A 301 -13.38 -6.19 18.93
N PRO A 302 -13.41 -5.04 19.65
CA PRO A 302 -12.31 -4.09 19.59
C PRO A 302 -11.02 -4.68 20.18
N THR A 303 -11.08 -5.55 21.20
CA THR A 303 -9.89 -6.24 21.71
C THR A 303 -9.24 -7.15 20.66
N ALA A 304 -10.03 -7.87 19.85
CA ALA A 304 -9.50 -8.67 18.74
C ALA A 304 -8.75 -7.80 17.72
N VAL A 305 -9.28 -6.62 17.40
CA VAL A 305 -8.63 -5.66 16.51
C VAL A 305 -7.33 -5.12 17.12
N VAL A 306 -7.32 -4.77 18.42
CA VAL A 306 -6.11 -4.31 19.12
C VAL A 306 -4.99 -5.34 19.05
N ILE A 307 -5.28 -6.60 19.37
CA ILE A 307 -4.31 -7.70 19.28
C ILE A 307 -3.80 -7.83 17.84
N THR A 308 -4.72 -7.81 16.88
CA THR A 308 -4.37 -7.96 15.46
C THR A 308 -3.48 -6.82 14.95
N ASN A 309 -3.76 -5.57 15.33
CA ASN A 309 -2.96 -4.40 14.96
C ASN A 309 -1.52 -4.50 15.49
N TRP A 310 -1.35 -4.95 16.73
CA TRP A 310 -0.03 -5.21 17.29
C TRP A 310 0.67 -6.38 16.60
N CYS A 311 -0.03 -7.48 16.33
CA CYS A 311 0.52 -8.59 15.56
C CYS A 311 0.98 -8.14 14.17
N MET A 312 0.18 -7.34 13.45
CA MET A 312 0.55 -6.81 12.14
C MET A 312 1.82 -5.95 12.22
N GLY A 313 1.88 -5.00 13.15
CA GLY A 313 3.04 -4.13 13.32
C GLY A 313 4.31 -4.89 13.70
N ILE A 314 4.22 -5.81 14.65
CA ILE A 314 5.36 -6.61 15.14
C ILE A 314 5.84 -7.59 14.06
N LEU A 315 4.94 -8.33 13.41
CA LEU A 315 5.33 -9.29 12.38
C LEU A 315 5.96 -8.60 11.18
N LEU A 316 5.46 -7.44 10.76
CA LEU A 316 6.06 -6.67 9.67
C LEU A 316 7.42 -6.09 10.07
N LEU A 317 7.59 -5.70 11.34
CA LEU A 317 8.89 -5.28 11.88
C LEU A 317 9.90 -6.44 11.87
N LEU A 318 9.49 -7.62 12.35
CA LEU A 318 10.32 -8.83 12.33
C LEU A 318 10.70 -9.21 10.90
N TYR A 319 9.77 -9.15 9.95
CA TYR A 319 10.06 -9.37 8.54
C TYR A 319 11.11 -8.37 8.02
N THR A 320 10.98 -7.10 8.40
CA THR A 320 11.90 -6.03 7.98
C THR A 320 13.33 -6.27 8.47
N ILE A 321 13.47 -6.70 9.73
CA ILE A 321 14.77 -6.89 10.38
C ILE A 321 15.43 -8.22 9.94
N PHE A 322 14.66 -9.31 9.91
CA PHE A 322 15.22 -10.66 9.76
C PHE A 322 15.09 -11.27 8.36
N VAL A 323 14.20 -10.75 7.49
CA VAL A 323 13.93 -11.34 6.18
C VAL A 323 14.41 -10.43 5.07
N ARG A 324 13.76 -9.28 4.86
CA ARG A 324 14.10 -8.31 3.80
C ARG A 324 13.69 -6.90 4.19
N GLY A 325 14.52 -5.92 3.82
CA GLY A 325 14.29 -4.50 4.13
C GLY A 325 15.29 -3.92 5.13
N TYR A 326 16.20 -4.75 5.67
CA TYR A 326 17.27 -4.34 6.59
C TYR A 326 18.32 -3.43 5.92
N GLU A 327 18.41 -3.42 4.59
CA GLU A 327 19.40 -2.61 3.83
C GLU A 327 19.24 -1.11 4.07
N CYS A 328 18.01 -0.65 4.22
CA CYS A 328 17.67 0.75 4.49
C CYS A 328 17.55 1.06 6.00
N TRP A 329 17.82 0.08 6.86
CA TRP A 329 17.59 0.23 8.29
C TRP A 329 18.73 1.04 8.92
N CYS A 330 18.42 2.26 9.37
CA CYS A 330 19.43 3.17 9.92
C CYS A 330 19.71 2.97 11.43
N GLY A 331 19.07 1.98 12.07
CA GLY A 331 19.15 1.76 13.51
C GLY A 331 18.55 2.91 14.35
N PHE A 332 18.60 2.77 15.67
CA PHE A 332 18.24 3.83 16.62
C PHE A 332 19.43 4.79 16.79
N THR A 333 19.68 5.62 15.78
CA THR A 333 20.72 6.66 15.85
C THR A 333 20.17 7.88 16.60
N SER A 334 21.00 8.62 17.34
CA SER A 334 20.61 9.86 18.02
C SER A 334 19.92 10.86 17.06
N ASP A 335 20.30 10.87 15.79
CA ASP A 335 19.71 11.66 14.69
C ASP A 335 18.21 11.40 14.46
N VAL A 336 17.71 10.22 14.87
CA VAL A 336 16.29 9.84 14.80
C VAL A 336 15.47 10.61 15.84
N LEU A 337 16.03 10.83 17.03
CA LEU A 337 15.38 11.51 18.16
C LEU A 337 15.50 13.03 18.08
N ILE A 338 16.42 13.54 17.25
CA ILE A 338 16.59 14.97 17.05
C ILE A 338 15.39 15.51 16.26
N ILE A 339 14.56 16.32 16.93
CA ILE A 339 13.46 17.10 16.32
C ILE A 339 14.05 18.29 15.52
N LYS A 340 14.92 18.00 14.56
CA LYS A 340 15.37 18.94 13.53
C LYS A 340 14.94 18.38 12.19
N ASN A 341 14.61 19.26 11.25
CA ASN A 341 14.28 18.94 9.86
C ASN A 341 12.95 18.19 9.61
N TYR A 342 11.95 18.34 10.49
CA TYR A 342 10.58 17.84 10.20
C TYR A 342 9.83 18.71 9.17
N ASN A 343 10.35 19.89 8.83
CA ASN A 343 9.66 20.86 7.97
C ASN A 343 9.24 20.29 6.60
N ARG A 344 10.14 19.54 5.95
CA ARG A 344 9.83 18.92 4.65
C ARG A 344 8.73 17.86 4.80
N MET A 345 8.88 16.98 5.78
CA MET A 345 7.88 15.95 6.08
C MET A 345 6.51 16.55 6.37
N ILE A 346 6.42 17.57 7.24
CA ILE A 346 5.14 18.23 7.57
C ILE A 346 4.53 18.91 6.35
N LYS A 347 5.35 19.58 5.51
CA LYS A 347 4.88 20.20 4.25
C LYS A 347 4.30 19.21 3.25
N LEU A 348 4.72 17.93 3.30
CA LEU A 348 4.16 16.86 2.46
C LEU A 348 3.00 16.13 3.15
N ALA A 349 3.11 15.89 4.45
CA ALA A 349 2.14 15.16 5.26
C ALA A 349 0.82 15.91 5.41
N PHE A 350 0.84 17.23 5.63
CA PHE A 350 -0.41 17.99 5.79
C PHE A 350 -1.27 17.99 4.52
N PRO A 351 -0.73 18.25 3.31
CA PRO A 351 -1.50 18.03 2.10
C PRO A 351 -1.91 16.58 1.84
N GLY A 352 -1.05 15.61 2.18
CA GLY A 352 -1.38 14.18 2.09
C GLY A 352 -2.59 13.82 2.96
N LEU A 353 -2.64 14.36 4.18
CA LEU A 353 -3.80 14.29 5.07
C LEU A 353 -5.05 14.85 4.40
N LEU A 354 -4.98 16.08 3.87
CA LEU A 354 -6.11 16.68 3.16
C LEU A 354 -6.56 15.86 1.95
N MET A 355 -5.64 15.19 1.25
CA MET A 355 -6.00 14.37 0.10
C MET A 355 -6.89 13.19 0.48
N VAL A 356 -6.60 12.53 1.61
CA VAL A 356 -7.34 11.34 2.07
C VAL A 356 -8.59 11.74 2.85
N GLU A 357 -8.44 12.61 3.85
CA GLU A 357 -9.54 12.99 4.75
C GLU A 357 -10.66 13.74 4.05
N ALA A 358 -10.33 14.59 3.07
CA ALA A 358 -11.36 15.36 2.37
C ALA A 358 -12.37 14.44 1.66
N GLU A 359 -11.88 13.35 1.07
CA GLU A 359 -12.69 12.34 0.39
C GLU A 359 -13.49 11.49 1.37
N TRP A 360 -12.81 10.92 2.37
CA TRP A 360 -13.44 9.99 3.31
C TRP A 360 -14.55 10.67 4.11
N LEU A 361 -14.29 11.86 4.64
CA LEU A 361 -15.29 12.61 5.39
C LEU A 361 -16.47 13.04 4.49
N ALA A 362 -16.24 13.38 3.23
CA ALA A 362 -17.34 13.69 2.30
C ALA A 362 -18.27 12.49 2.06
N PHE A 363 -17.72 11.28 1.97
CA PHE A 363 -18.51 10.05 1.87
C PHE A 363 -19.37 9.80 3.11
N GLU A 364 -18.83 10.05 4.30
CA GLU A 364 -19.60 9.91 5.54
C GLU A 364 -20.70 10.98 5.65
N ILE A 365 -20.41 12.22 5.26
CA ILE A 365 -21.42 13.30 5.19
C ILE A 365 -22.57 12.94 4.24
N ILE A 366 -22.27 12.34 3.08
CA ILE A 366 -23.29 11.88 2.14
C ILE A 366 -24.11 10.73 2.72
N THR A 367 -23.47 9.82 3.43
CA THR A 367 -24.17 8.72 4.11
C THR A 367 -25.12 9.24 5.19
N PHE A 368 -24.72 10.26 5.96
CA PHE A 368 -25.61 10.99 6.85
C PHE A 368 -26.74 11.70 6.09
N GLY A 369 -26.46 12.32 4.94
CA GLY A 369 -27.48 12.91 4.07
C GLY A 369 -28.52 11.88 3.62
N ALA A 370 -28.08 10.69 3.21
CA ALA A 370 -28.94 9.60 2.78
C ALA A 370 -29.89 9.12 3.90
N SER A 371 -29.45 9.16 5.17
CA SER A 371 -30.27 8.76 6.32
C SER A 371 -31.56 9.58 6.48
N ARG A 372 -31.61 10.81 5.95
CA ARG A 372 -32.79 11.69 6.01
C ARG A 372 -33.95 11.24 5.10
N PHE A 373 -33.68 10.39 4.11
CA PHE A 373 -34.69 9.92 3.15
C PHE A 373 -35.36 8.59 3.56
N GLY A 374 -35.04 8.06 4.74
CA GLY A 374 -35.62 6.83 5.28
C GLY A 374 -34.73 5.60 5.12
N THR A 375 -35.16 4.49 5.71
CA THR A 375 -34.37 3.25 5.86
C THR A 375 -34.05 2.59 4.52
N LEU A 376 -34.97 2.63 3.55
CA LEU A 376 -34.78 2.09 2.20
C LEU A 376 -33.59 2.76 1.49
N VAL A 377 -33.55 4.09 1.50
CA VAL A 377 -32.50 4.89 0.84
C VAL A 377 -31.17 4.71 1.56
N LEU A 378 -31.17 4.67 2.89
CA LEU A 378 -29.98 4.43 3.68
C LEU A 378 -29.38 3.03 3.43
N ALA A 379 -30.22 2.00 3.34
CA ALA A 379 -29.78 0.66 2.98
C ALA A 379 -29.16 0.62 1.59
N ALA A 380 -29.80 1.23 0.60
CA ALA A 380 -29.24 1.32 -0.76
C ALA A 380 -27.90 2.09 -0.78
N GLN A 381 -27.79 3.20 -0.05
CA GLN A 381 -26.53 3.95 0.11
C GLN A 381 -25.41 3.08 0.68
N SER A 382 -25.69 2.27 1.71
CA SER A 382 -24.69 1.38 2.31
C SER A 382 -24.18 0.33 1.31
N VAL A 383 -25.07 -0.25 0.50
CA VAL A 383 -24.71 -1.18 -0.58
C VAL A 383 -23.79 -0.51 -1.60
N ILE A 384 -24.15 0.69 -2.06
CA ILE A 384 -23.38 1.40 -3.09
C ILE A 384 -22.01 1.81 -2.54
N SER A 385 -21.95 2.43 -1.36
CA SER A 385 -20.70 2.86 -0.73
C SER A 385 -19.75 1.68 -0.50
N THR A 386 -20.24 0.58 0.06
CA THR A 386 -19.41 -0.61 0.31
C THR A 386 -18.88 -1.20 -1.00
N THR A 387 -19.73 -1.26 -2.04
CA THR A 387 -19.32 -1.74 -3.35
C THR A 387 -18.24 -0.84 -3.97
N CYS A 388 -18.41 0.48 -3.89
CA CYS A 388 -17.44 1.43 -4.43
C CYS A 388 -16.10 1.37 -3.68
N VAL A 389 -16.12 1.27 -2.35
CA VAL A 389 -14.90 1.12 -1.52
C VAL A 389 -14.14 -0.17 -1.85
N LEU A 390 -14.84 -1.27 -2.10
CA LEU A 390 -14.20 -2.53 -2.52
C LEU A 390 -13.53 -2.39 -3.90
N MET A 391 -14.22 -1.76 -4.86
CA MET A 391 -13.67 -1.51 -6.20
C MET A 391 -12.48 -0.54 -6.18
N TYR A 392 -12.50 0.45 -5.27
CA TYR A 392 -11.43 1.45 -5.08
C TYR A 392 -10.10 0.85 -4.63
N GLN A 393 -10.09 -0.31 -3.96
CA GLN A 393 -8.84 -0.94 -3.52
C GLN A 393 -7.90 -1.28 -4.69
N ILE A 394 -8.46 -1.53 -5.88
CA ILE A 394 -7.70 -1.82 -7.10
C ILE A 394 -6.93 -0.59 -7.59
N PRO A 395 -7.57 0.54 -7.95
CA PRO A 395 -6.85 1.74 -8.36
C PRO A 395 -5.98 2.31 -7.24
N PHE A 396 -6.36 2.18 -5.97
CA PHE A 396 -5.52 2.63 -4.84
C PHE A 396 -4.18 1.88 -4.76
N ALA A 397 -4.19 0.56 -4.91
CA ALA A 397 -2.96 -0.24 -4.99
C ALA A 397 -2.06 0.15 -6.18
N ILE A 398 -2.66 0.53 -7.31
CA ILE A 398 -1.93 1.00 -8.50
C ILE A 398 -1.40 2.41 -8.29
N SER A 399 -2.14 3.28 -7.62
CA SER A 399 -1.73 4.63 -7.24
C SER A 399 -0.45 4.60 -6.40
N ILE A 400 -0.35 3.70 -5.42
CA ILE A 400 0.86 3.54 -4.58
C ILE A 400 2.05 3.01 -5.39
N ALA A 401 1.82 2.00 -6.24
CA ALA A 401 2.86 1.46 -7.11
C ALA A 401 3.39 2.52 -8.10
N ALA A 402 2.50 3.28 -8.73
CA ALA A 402 2.82 4.37 -9.63
C ALA A 402 3.58 5.49 -8.91
N SER A 403 3.11 5.89 -7.72
CA SER A 403 3.76 6.89 -6.87
C SER A 403 5.20 6.50 -6.56
N THR A 404 5.41 5.25 -6.12
CA THR A 404 6.72 4.70 -5.79
C THR A 404 7.66 4.68 -7.00
N ARG A 405 7.19 4.19 -8.16
CA ARG A 405 8.00 4.11 -9.39
C ARG A 405 8.40 5.48 -9.90
N VAL A 406 7.45 6.43 -9.96
CA VAL A 406 7.73 7.82 -10.37
C VAL A 406 8.71 8.47 -9.40
N ALA A 407 8.54 8.29 -8.10
CA ALA A 407 9.44 8.82 -7.09
C ALA A 407 10.86 8.23 -7.18
N TRP A 408 11.02 6.94 -7.48
CA TRP A 408 12.34 6.35 -7.75
C TRP A 408 13.04 7.02 -8.93
N PHE A 409 12.34 7.20 -10.05
CA PHE A 409 12.94 7.80 -11.23
C PHE A 409 13.30 9.27 -11.02
N ILE A 410 12.46 10.02 -10.30
CA ILE A 410 12.78 11.39 -9.87
C ILE A 410 14.02 11.38 -8.96
N GLY A 411 14.10 10.48 -7.99
CA GLY A 411 15.27 10.32 -7.13
C GLY A 411 16.54 10.02 -7.92
N SER A 412 16.47 9.13 -8.91
CA SER A 412 17.60 8.77 -9.78
C SER A 412 17.90 9.81 -10.88
N ALA A 413 17.25 10.98 -10.87
CA ALA A 413 17.34 12.01 -11.90
C ALA A 413 17.05 11.52 -13.34
N SER A 414 16.23 10.47 -13.48
CA SER A 414 15.86 9.87 -14.77
C SER A 414 14.55 10.45 -15.30
N LYS A 415 14.65 11.57 -16.04
CA LYS A 415 13.50 12.32 -16.57
C LYS A 415 12.61 11.49 -17.49
N ASP A 416 13.18 10.87 -18.52
CA ASP A 416 12.40 10.15 -19.54
C ASP A 416 11.63 8.97 -18.95
N ALA A 417 12.27 8.22 -18.03
CA ALA A 417 11.60 7.15 -17.31
C ALA A 417 10.48 7.66 -16.38
N SER A 418 10.66 8.82 -15.74
CA SER A 418 9.60 9.46 -14.93
C SER A 418 8.37 9.81 -15.79
N ILE A 419 8.60 10.39 -16.97
CA ILE A 419 7.54 10.74 -17.94
C ILE A 419 6.86 9.48 -18.47
N LEU A 420 7.62 8.46 -18.87
CA LEU A 420 7.09 7.22 -19.42
C LEU A 420 6.24 6.48 -18.38
N THR A 421 6.73 6.35 -17.16
CA THR A 421 6.00 5.71 -16.04
C THR A 421 4.69 6.44 -15.74
N THR A 422 4.72 7.77 -15.77
CA THR A 422 3.52 8.61 -15.62
C THR A 422 2.49 8.30 -16.71
N LYS A 423 2.91 8.27 -17.98
CA LYS A 423 2.03 7.95 -19.12
C LYS A 423 1.42 6.55 -19.00
N VAL A 424 2.23 5.54 -18.65
CA VAL A 424 1.77 4.17 -18.44
C VAL A 424 0.74 4.11 -17.31
N SER A 425 1.00 4.81 -16.20
CA SER A 425 0.10 4.87 -15.04
C SER A 425 -1.25 5.51 -15.39
N LEU A 426 -1.27 6.58 -16.20
CA LEU A 426 -2.50 7.21 -16.69
C LEU A 426 -3.31 6.30 -17.63
N ILE A 427 -2.64 5.52 -18.48
CA ILE A 427 -3.32 4.54 -19.34
C ILE A 427 -3.91 3.42 -18.48
N MET A 428 -3.16 2.91 -17.50
CA MET A 428 -3.65 1.92 -16.55
C MET A 428 -4.85 2.45 -15.75
N SER A 429 -4.83 3.71 -15.30
CA SER A 429 -5.94 4.26 -14.53
C SER A 429 -7.25 4.28 -15.33
N LEU A 430 -7.19 4.66 -16.60
CA LEU A 430 -8.35 4.62 -17.49
C LEU A 430 -8.82 3.18 -17.75
N LEU A 431 -7.89 2.25 -18.02
CA LEU A 431 -8.23 0.85 -18.27
C LEU A 431 -8.93 0.19 -17.07
N ILE A 432 -8.35 0.31 -15.86
CA ILE A 432 -8.96 -0.24 -14.65
C ILE A 432 -10.27 0.48 -14.32
N GLY A 433 -10.34 1.80 -14.48
CA GLY A 433 -11.57 2.56 -14.26
C GLY A 433 -12.71 2.09 -15.17
N VAL A 434 -12.43 1.87 -16.47
CA VAL A 434 -13.40 1.33 -17.42
C VAL A 434 -13.79 -0.10 -17.07
N ILE A 435 -12.85 -0.96 -16.69
CA ILE A 435 -13.15 -2.33 -16.27
C ILE A 435 -14.08 -2.32 -15.04
N ASN A 436 -13.75 -1.54 -14.01
CA ASN A 436 -14.60 -1.39 -12.82
C ASN A 436 -15.98 -0.86 -13.18
N GLY A 437 -16.05 0.18 -14.02
CA GLY A 437 -17.32 0.75 -14.48
C GLY A 437 -18.18 -0.24 -15.27
N VAL A 438 -17.60 -1.01 -16.19
CA VAL A 438 -18.32 -2.02 -16.98
C VAL A 438 -18.82 -3.16 -16.09
N LEU A 439 -17.98 -3.66 -15.18
CA LEU A 439 -18.38 -4.69 -14.22
C LEU A 439 -19.55 -4.21 -13.35
N LEU A 440 -19.46 -2.98 -12.83
CA LEU A 440 -20.49 -2.41 -11.98
C LEU A 440 -21.80 -2.18 -12.75
N ALA A 441 -21.73 -1.64 -13.97
CA ALA A 441 -22.92 -1.39 -14.80
C ALA A 441 -23.62 -2.69 -15.25
N THR A 442 -22.84 -3.75 -15.51
CA THR A 442 -23.35 -5.04 -15.98
C THR A 442 -23.95 -5.86 -14.85
N TYR A 443 -23.28 -5.93 -13.70
CA TYR A 443 -23.66 -6.79 -12.57
C TYR A 443 -24.34 -6.04 -11.42
N ARG A 444 -24.79 -4.79 -11.62
CA ARG A 444 -25.33 -3.91 -10.57
C ARG A 444 -26.40 -4.56 -9.65
N GLU A 445 -27.35 -5.28 -10.23
CA GLU A 445 -28.44 -5.92 -9.46
C GLU A 445 -27.94 -7.19 -8.76
N THR A 446 -27.10 -7.97 -9.42
CA THR A 446 -26.45 -9.14 -8.81
C THR A 446 -25.60 -8.72 -7.62
N ILE A 447 -24.77 -7.68 -7.77
CA ILE A 447 -23.95 -7.14 -6.69
C ILE A 447 -24.85 -6.65 -5.55
N ALA A 448 -25.90 -5.87 -5.84
CA ALA A 448 -26.82 -5.41 -4.80
C ALA A 448 -27.52 -6.56 -4.06
N SER A 449 -27.86 -7.64 -4.76
CA SER A 449 -28.45 -8.85 -4.16
C SER A 449 -27.50 -9.62 -3.24
N LEU A 450 -26.19 -9.42 -3.34
CA LEU A 450 -25.22 -10.00 -2.38
C LEU A 450 -25.32 -9.34 -1.00
N PHE A 451 -25.85 -8.12 -0.91
CA PHE A 451 -25.93 -7.36 0.34
C PHE A 451 -27.33 -7.34 0.96
N SER A 452 -28.39 -7.49 0.17
CA SER A 452 -29.77 -7.43 0.65
C SER A 452 -30.66 -8.43 -0.06
N ASN A 453 -31.63 -8.99 0.66
CA ASN A 453 -32.71 -9.81 0.10
C ASN A 453 -33.97 -8.98 -0.21
N ASP A 454 -33.98 -7.69 0.10
CA ASP A 454 -35.11 -6.79 -0.15
C ASP A 454 -35.11 -6.34 -1.63
N PRO A 455 -36.14 -6.69 -2.43
CA PRO A 455 -36.22 -6.31 -3.84
C PRO A 455 -36.20 -4.80 -4.07
N GLU A 456 -36.74 -4.00 -3.15
CA GLU A 456 -36.77 -2.54 -3.28
C GLU A 456 -35.37 -1.94 -3.11
N VAL A 457 -34.60 -2.44 -2.13
CA VAL A 457 -33.20 -2.05 -1.92
C VAL A 457 -32.36 -2.43 -3.13
N ILE A 458 -32.51 -3.67 -3.63
CA ILE A 458 -31.77 -4.16 -4.80
C ILE A 458 -32.04 -3.28 -6.02
N LYS A 459 -33.31 -2.95 -6.27
CA LYS A 459 -33.71 -2.11 -7.40
C LYS A 459 -33.15 -0.70 -7.27
N LEU A 460 -33.30 -0.05 -6.11
CA LEU A 460 -32.81 1.31 -5.91
C LEU A 460 -31.28 1.38 -5.99
N ALA A 461 -30.57 0.48 -5.30
CA ALA A 461 -29.11 0.39 -5.37
C ALA A 461 -28.64 0.11 -6.80
N GLY A 462 -29.27 -0.84 -7.49
CA GLY A 462 -28.97 -1.18 -8.88
C GLY A 462 -29.10 0.01 -9.82
N GLN A 463 -30.11 0.86 -9.66
CA GLN A 463 -30.27 2.05 -10.49
C GLN A 463 -29.18 3.11 -10.21
N VAL A 464 -28.84 3.35 -8.95
CA VAL A 464 -27.81 4.34 -8.58
C VAL A 464 -26.40 3.84 -8.89
N LEU A 465 -26.15 2.53 -8.87
CA LEU A 465 -24.88 1.92 -9.27
C LEU A 465 -24.50 2.21 -10.73
N ILE A 466 -25.45 2.63 -11.58
CA ILE A 466 -25.12 3.16 -12.92
C ILE A 466 -24.33 4.47 -12.80
N LEU A 467 -24.71 5.36 -11.89
CA LEU A 467 -23.90 6.54 -11.55
C LEU A 467 -22.58 6.10 -10.89
N GLY A 468 -22.63 5.07 -10.04
CA GLY A 468 -21.45 4.42 -9.48
C GLY A 468 -20.46 3.97 -10.56
N ALA A 469 -20.94 3.47 -11.71
CA ALA A 469 -20.06 3.03 -12.80
C ALA A 469 -19.31 4.20 -13.44
N ILE A 470 -19.96 5.36 -13.61
CA ILE A 470 -19.33 6.59 -14.11
C ILE A 470 -18.38 7.16 -13.05
N TYR A 471 -18.77 7.09 -11.78
CA TYR A 471 -17.95 7.46 -10.63
C TYR A 471 -16.62 6.69 -10.65
N GLN A 472 -16.66 5.36 -10.79
CA GLN A 472 -15.47 4.48 -10.75
C GLN A 472 -14.40 4.82 -11.80
N VAL A 473 -14.79 5.29 -12.98
CA VAL A 473 -13.83 5.69 -14.02
C VAL A 473 -13.02 6.90 -13.56
N ASN A 474 -13.70 7.94 -13.09
CA ASN A 474 -13.07 9.18 -12.65
C ASN A 474 -12.33 9.00 -11.32
N ASP A 475 -12.85 8.13 -10.46
CA ASP A 475 -12.24 7.76 -9.19
C ASP A 475 -10.88 7.07 -9.41
N SER A 476 -10.83 6.11 -10.32
CA SER A 476 -9.57 5.46 -10.72
C SER A 476 -8.54 6.45 -11.27
N VAL A 477 -8.96 7.34 -12.17
CA VAL A 477 -8.07 8.37 -12.72
C VAL A 477 -7.58 9.31 -11.62
N GLY A 478 -8.50 9.87 -10.82
CA GLY A 478 -8.20 10.79 -9.72
C GLY A 478 -7.27 10.18 -8.67
N CYS A 479 -7.50 8.92 -8.32
CA CYS A 479 -6.69 8.18 -7.36
C CYS A 479 -5.24 8.03 -7.84
N ILE A 480 -5.04 7.62 -9.10
CA ILE A 480 -3.70 7.40 -9.65
C ILE A 480 -2.99 8.73 -9.95
N THR A 481 -3.71 9.76 -10.42
CA THR A 481 -3.12 11.11 -10.55
C THR A 481 -2.71 11.67 -9.19
N GLY A 482 -3.50 11.45 -8.15
CA GLY A 482 -3.11 11.77 -6.77
C GLY A 482 -1.85 11.02 -6.32
N GLY A 483 -1.70 9.75 -6.70
CA GLY A 483 -0.48 8.96 -6.52
C GLY A 483 0.74 9.57 -7.22
N ILE A 484 0.59 9.99 -8.48
CA ILE A 484 1.67 10.62 -9.24
C ILE A 484 2.07 11.97 -8.62
N LEU A 485 1.10 12.79 -8.17
CA LEU A 485 1.40 14.04 -7.45
C LEU A 485 2.17 13.80 -6.15
N ARG A 486 1.84 12.72 -5.41
CA ARG A 486 2.65 12.25 -4.28
C ARG A 486 4.06 11.86 -4.73
N GLY A 487 4.20 11.12 -5.81
CA GLY A 487 5.52 10.72 -6.33
C GLY A 487 6.39 11.93 -6.72
N GLN A 488 5.75 12.97 -7.27
CA GLN A 488 6.37 14.25 -7.60
C GLN A 488 6.72 15.13 -6.38
N GLY A 489 6.21 14.83 -5.19
CA GLY A 489 6.33 15.70 -4.01
C GLY A 489 5.46 16.96 -4.08
N ARG A 490 4.39 16.93 -4.89
CA ARG A 490 3.46 18.06 -5.15
C ARG A 490 2.07 17.81 -4.55
N GLN A 491 2.01 17.14 -3.40
CA GLN A 491 0.76 16.82 -2.69
C GLN A 491 -0.08 18.04 -2.38
N TYR A 492 0.53 19.21 -2.17
CA TYR A 492 -0.21 20.47 -1.92
C TYR A 492 -1.23 20.76 -3.01
N ILE A 493 -0.94 20.44 -4.28
CA ILE A 493 -1.90 20.61 -5.38
C ILE A 493 -3.07 19.66 -5.19
N GLY A 494 -2.78 18.38 -4.95
CA GLY A 494 -3.80 17.36 -4.74
C GLY A 494 -4.69 17.66 -3.53
N GLY A 495 -4.10 18.06 -2.39
CA GLY A 495 -4.83 18.34 -1.15
C GLY A 495 -5.81 19.51 -1.28
N TRP A 496 -5.36 20.64 -1.84
CA TRP A 496 -6.24 21.79 -2.06
C TRP A 496 -7.33 21.52 -3.11
N LEU A 497 -6.99 20.79 -4.18
CA LEU A 497 -7.98 20.39 -5.18
C LEU A 497 -9.02 19.43 -4.59
N ASN A 498 -8.62 18.48 -3.74
CA ASN A 498 -9.54 17.58 -3.04
C ASN A 498 -10.49 18.36 -2.13
N LEU A 499 -9.97 19.29 -1.33
CA LEU A 499 -10.80 20.11 -0.45
C LEU A 499 -11.81 20.96 -1.26
N LEU A 500 -11.35 21.64 -2.31
CA LEU A 500 -12.22 22.43 -3.19
C LEU A 500 -13.27 21.55 -3.87
N SER A 501 -12.85 20.40 -4.40
CA SER A 501 -13.73 19.52 -5.14
C SER A 501 -14.82 18.93 -4.24
N TYR A 502 -14.47 18.37 -3.09
CA TYR A 502 -15.45 17.72 -2.23
C TYR A 502 -16.35 18.73 -1.48
N TYR A 503 -15.81 19.82 -0.96
CA TYR A 503 -16.57 20.72 -0.08
C TYR A 503 -17.20 21.92 -0.79
N CYS A 504 -16.60 22.41 -1.87
CA CYS A 504 -17.16 23.55 -2.62
C CYS A 504 -17.95 23.12 -3.86
N LEU A 505 -17.76 21.89 -4.35
CA LEU A 505 -18.51 21.36 -5.50
C LEU A 505 -19.38 20.16 -5.10
N ALA A 506 -18.80 19.06 -4.60
CA ALA A 506 -19.53 17.81 -4.39
C ALA A 506 -20.70 17.98 -3.42
N LEU A 507 -20.43 18.39 -2.17
CA LEU A 507 -21.45 18.49 -1.13
C LEU A 507 -22.55 19.53 -1.46
N PRO A 508 -22.25 20.75 -1.94
CA PRO A 508 -23.28 21.70 -2.32
C PRO A 508 -24.17 21.19 -3.46
N VAL A 509 -23.58 20.62 -4.51
CA VAL A 509 -24.34 20.07 -5.65
C VAL A 509 -25.14 18.83 -5.22
N ALA A 510 -24.53 17.95 -4.43
CA ALA A 510 -25.17 16.76 -3.88
C ALA A 510 -26.44 17.12 -3.09
N PHE A 511 -26.34 18.07 -2.16
CA PHE A 511 -27.47 18.48 -1.34
C PHE A 511 -28.51 19.30 -2.11
N LEU A 512 -28.08 20.15 -3.05
CA LEU A 512 -29.01 20.85 -3.93
C LEU A 512 -29.84 19.85 -4.77
N CYS A 513 -29.19 18.89 -5.41
CA CYS A 513 -29.87 17.86 -6.20
C CYS A 513 -30.74 16.94 -5.35
N ALA A 514 -30.24 16.50 -4.18
CA ALA A 514 -30.95 15.56 -3.33
C ALA A 514 -32.19 16.18 -2.69
N PHE A 515 -32.08 17.39 -2.11
CA PHE A 515 -33.13 18.00 -1.29
C PHE A 515 -33.97 19.05 -2.03
N HIS A 516 -33.37 19.88 -2.89
CA HIS A 516 -34.14 20.92 -3.59
C HIS A 516 -34.83 20.37 -4.85
N PHE A 517 -34.11 19.58 -5.65
CA PHE A 517 -34.66 18.94 -6.85
C PHE A 517 -35.33 17.58 -6.57
N ASN A 518 -35.42 17.16 -5.30
CA ASN A 518 -36.05 15.91 -4.87
C ASN A 518 -35.51 14.65 -5.58
N MET A 519 -34.22 14.65 -5.96
CA MET A 519 -33.58 13.50 -6.60
C MET A 519 -33.08 12.45 -5.59
N ASN A 520 -33.28 12.68 -4.28
CA ASN A 520 -32.90 11.80 -3.18
C ASN A 520 -31.46 11.26 -3.37
N LEU A 521 -31.30 9.93 -3.37
CA LEU A 521 -30.01 9.26 -3.49
C LEU A 521 -29.27 9.55 -4.81
N PHE A 522 -29.99 9.70 -5.92
CA PHE A 522 -29.36 10.07 -7.19
C PHE A 522 -28.72 11.45 -7.12
N GLY A 523 -29.40 12.40 -6.47
CA GLY A 523 -28.87 13.75 -6.29
C GLY A 523 -27.55 13.75 -5.52
N LEU A 524 -27.47 12.95 -4.46
CA LEU A 524 -26.24 12.80 -3.66
C LEU A 524 -25.06 12.28 -4.51
N TRP A 525 -25.29 11.25 -5.32
CA TRP A 525 -24.24 10.65 -6.16
C TRP A 525 -23.87 11.51 -7.37
N ILE A 526 -24.80 12.29 -7.93
CA ILE A 526 -24.49 13.24 -9.01
C ILE A 526 -23.45 14.27 -8.56
N GLY A 527 -23.58 14.79 -7.34
CA GLY A 527 -22.59 15.71 -6.77
C GLY A 527 -21.19 15.10 -6.71
N MET A 528 -21.08 13.83 -6.29
CA MET A 528 -19.81 13.10 -6.24
C MET A 528 -19.21 12.87 -7.62
N VAL A 529 -20.01 12.48 -8.61
CA VAL A 529 -19.54 12.27 -9.99
C VAL A 529 -18.98 13.57 -10.59
N ILE A 530 -19.67 14.69 -10.40
CA ILE A 530 -19.23 16.00 -10.93
C ILE A 530 -17.90 16.42 -10.28
N ALA A 531 -17.77 16.27 -8.97
CA ALA A 531 -16.55 16.60 -8.26
C ALA A 531 -15.38 15.71 -8.67
N LEU A 532 -15.61 14.40 -8.83
CA LEU A 532 -14.58 13.50 -9.31
C LEU A 532 -14.15 13.78 -10.75
N PHE A 533 -15.09 14.14 -11.62
CA PHE A 533 -14.77 14.55 -12.99
C PHE A 533 -13.90 15.81 -12.99
N PHE A 534 -14.23 16.80 -12.14
CA PHE A 534 -13.45 18.02 -11.98
C PHE A 534 -12.02 17.72 -11.50
N ILE A 535 -11.86 16.95 -10.42
CA ILE A 535 -10.54 16.69 -9.85
C ILE A 535 -9.67 15.82 -10.76
N SER A 536 -10.22 14.74 -11.33
CA SER A 536 -9.48 13.85 -12.22
C SER A 536 -8.99 14.58 -13.47
N THR A 537 -9.83 15.45 -14.05
CA THR A 537 -9.46 16.28 -15.21
C THR A 537 -8.33 17.26 -14.86
N ILE A 538 -8.49 18.03 -13.78
CA ILE A 538 -7.49 19.05 -13.43
C ILE A 538 -6.17 18.42 -13.00
N GLN A 539 -6.19 17.37 -12.19
CA GLN A 539 -4.95 16.68 -11.80
C GLN A 539 -4.25 16.06 -13.02
N THR A 540 -5.00 15.49 -13.97
CA THR A 540 -4.43 14.99 -15.22
C THR A 540 -3.75 16.11 -16.01
N VAL A 541 -4.41 17.26 -16.19
CA VAL A 541 -3.82 18.42 -16.87
C VAL A 541 -2.53 18.85 -16.18
N VAL A 542 -2.56 19.03 -14.86
CA VAL A 542 -1.40 19.45 -14.06
C VAL A 542 -0.21 18.50 -14.24
N ILE A 543 -0.45 17.20 -14.26
CA ILE A 543 0.59 16.17 -14.43
C ILE A 543 1.16 16.18 -15.84
N LEU A 544 0.31 16.33 -16.87
CA LEU A 544 0.74 16.37 -18.26
C LEU A 544 1.55 17.64 -18.58
N THR A 545 1.27 18.75 -17.88
CA THR A 545 2.00 20.02 -18.02
C THR A 545 3.13 20.19 -17.00
N SER A 546 3.50 19.15 -16.26
CA SER A 546 4.57 19.24 -15.26
C SER A 546 5.93 19.56 -15.89
N ASP A 547 6.63 20.53 -15.31
CA ASP A 547 8.05 20.75 -15.58
C ASP A 547 8.89 19.73 -14.80
N TRP A 548 9.31 18.68 -15.50
CA TRP A 548 10.05 17.57 -14.91
C TRP A 548 11.49 17.96 -14.50
N ASP A 549 12.11 18.92 -15.18
CA ASP A 549 13.47 19.36 -14.84
C ASP A 549 13.44 20.08 -13.48
N GLU A 550 12.46 20.97 -13.28
CA GLU A 550 12.28 21.68 -12.02
C GLU A 550 11.90 20.73 -10.87
N ILE A 551 11.04 19.73 -11.12
CA ILE A 551 10.67 18.72 -10.11
C ILE A 551 11.90 17.93 -9.63
N ILE A 552 12.73 17.47 -10.56
CA ILE A 552 13.96 16.72 -10.23
C ILE A 552 14.92 17.62 -9.46
N LYS A 553 15.12 18.86 -9.92
CA LYS A 553 15.99 19.84 -9.26
C LYS A 553 15.53 20.14 -7.83
N GLN A 554 14.23 20.34 -7.60
CA GLN A 554 13.66 20.56 -6.27
C GLN A 554 13.86 19.34 -5.37
N SER A 555 13.62 18.12 -5.88
CA SER A 555 13.83 16.88 -5.12
C SER A 555 15.27 16.73 -4.61
N ILE A 556 16.25 17.07 -5.45
CA ILE A 556 17.68 17.05 -5.12
C ILE A 556 18.01 18.17 -4.11
N GLN A 557 17.57 19.41 -4.36
CA GLN A 557 17.84 20.54 -3.48
C GLN A 557 17.28 20.31 -2.07
N ASP A 558 16.08 19.77 -1.97
CA ASP A 558 15.49 19.44 -0.68
C ASP A 558 16.30 18.39 0.08
N ALA A 559 16.86 17.38 -0.61
CA ALA A 559 17.71 16.37 0.00
C ALA A 559 19.04 16.99 0.52
N ILE A 560 19.63 17.92 -0.24
CA ILE A 560 20.85 18.64 0.17
C ILE A 560 20.56 19.48 1.43
N ASN A 561 19.43 20.17 1.46
CA ASN A 561 19.03 21.01 2.59
C ASN A 561 18.85 20.18 3.86
N GLU A 562 18.26 18.98 3.76
CA GLU A 562 18.08 18.04 4.88
C GLU A 562 19.41 17.54 5.47
N GLN A 563 20.43 17.33 4.63
CA GLN A 563 21.77 16.90 5.06
C GLN A 563 22.57 18.05 5.67
N SER A 564 22.50 19.24 5.07
CA SER A 564 23.26 20.42 5.49
C SER A 564 22.87 20.92 6.89
N THR A 565 21.59 20.84 7.23
CA THR A 565 21.07 21.22 8.57
C THR A 565 21.34 20.16 9.65
N GLY A 566 21.73 18.93 9.26
CA GLY A 566 22.18 17.89 10.19
C GLY A 566 23.64 18.00 10.62
N ASN A 567 24.50 18.67 9.83
CA ASN A 567 25.96 18.65 9.98
C ASN A 567 26.57 19.84 10.74
N GLY A 568 25.77 20.68 11.40
CA GLY A 568 26.30 21.72 12.30
C GLY A 568 26.87 21.11 13.59
N ASN A 569 28.17 20.74 13.58
CA ASN A 569 29.03 20.31 14.71
C ASN A 569 29.45 18.83 14.82
N ILE A 570 29.66 18.09 13.72
CA ILE A 570 30.18 16.70 13.80
C ILE A 570 31.64 16.56 13.31
N LEU A 571 32.26 17.60 12.76
CA LEU A 571 33.68 17.56 12.36
C LEU A 571 34.68 17.63 13.54
N SER A 572 34.24 17.75 14.81
CA SER A 572 35.17 17.97 15.95
C SER A 572 35.13 16.93 17.07
N HIS A 573 34.30 15.88 17.01
CA HIS A 573 34.32 14.84 18.04
C HIS A 573 34.11 13.44 17.45
N GLN A 574 35.22 12.77 17.12
CA GLN A 574 35.27 11.31 17.14
C GLN A 574 35.34 10.86 18.61
N PRO A 575 34.38 10.06 19.11
CA PRO A 575 34.61 9.26 20.30
C PRO A 575 35.36 7.99 19.88
N SER A 576 36.52 7.74 20.49
CA SER A 576 37.19 6.45 20.46
C SER A 576 36.27 5.42 21.15
N ILE A 577 35.65 4.52 20.39
CA ILE A 577 34.87 3.42 20.95
C ILE A 577 35.80 2.21 21.10
N ASP A 578 36.03 1.82 22.36
CA ASP A 578 36.70 0.60 22.77
C ASP A 578 35.98 -0.64 22.22
N HIS A 579 36.73 -1.51 21.53
CA HIS A 579 36.29 -2.84 21.16
C HIS A 579 36.29 -3.77 22.39
N ASN A 580 35.23 -3.71 23.19
CA ASN A 580 34.92 -4.76 24.15
C ASN A 580 33.46 -4.62 24.56
N PHE A 581 32.51 -5.13 23.80
CA PHE A 581 31.24 -5.68 24.32
C PHE A 581 30.47 -6.36 23.18
N LEU A 582 30.01 -7.59 23.46
CA LEU A 582 29.12 -8.46 22.67
C LEU A 582 29.78 -9.39 21.63
N SER A 583 30.45 -10.41 22.15
CA SER A 583 30.35 -11.77 21.60
C SER A 583 29.20 -12.51 22.30
N PRO A 584 28.39 -13.27 21.56
CA PRO A 584 27.95 -14.57 22.02
C PRO A 584 28.50 -15.65 21.09
N SER A 585 29.27 -16.54 21.70
CA SER A 585 29.76 -17.80 21.17
C SER A 585 28.61 -18.67 20.63
N ILE A 586 28.69 -19.05 19.35
CA ILE A 586 28.04 -20.26 18.83
C ILE A 586 29.12 -21.10 18.18
N SER A 587 29.43 -22.19 18.86
CA SER A 587 30.33 -23.27 18.45
C SER A 587 29.78 -24.01 17.24
N CYS A 588 30.59 -24.14 16.20
CA CYS A 588 30.38 -25.05 15.09
C CYS A 588 30.27 -26.49 15.60
N VAL A 589 29.21 -27.19 15.21
CA VAL A 589 29.16 -28.65 15.18
C VAL A 589 29.11 -29.07 13.72
N SER A 590 30.21 -29.66 13.28
CA SER A 590 30.37 -30.39 12.03
C SER A 590 29.51 -31.66 12.06
N ILE A 591 28.79 -31.92 10.98
CA ILE A 591 28.22 -33.25 10.70
C ILE A 591 28.57 -33.59 9.24
N GLU A 592 29.35 -34.66 9.11
CA GLU A 592 29.51 -35.49 7.91
C GLU A 592 28.21 -36.21 7.54
#